data_AF-A0A0J5GX52-F1
#
_entry.id   AF-A0A0J5GX52-F1
#
_cell.length_a   1.000
_cell.length_b   1.000
_cell.length_c   1.000
_cell.angle_alpha   90.00
_cell.angle_beta   90.00
_cell.angle_gamma   90.00
#
_symmetry.space_group_name_H-M   'P 1'
#
loop_
_entity.id
_entity.type
_entity.pdbx_description
1 polymer ?
#
loop_
_entity_poly.entity_id
_entity_poly.type
_entity_poly.pdbx_seq_one_letter_code
_entity_poly.pdbx_strand_id
1 'polypeptide(L)'
;MQRKMLVQGTAKKEVQPDIAYLQLGVVTTNPDVQRAQEENRLIANRMIQALMATGIPQADIETSSYTSFPRYETDPSGKSILTGYEIRHIFRITVRDITKAGAIVDVAFKMVQMFLKVSHLKFPTITRSTGMSFN
;
A
#
# COMPACT_ATOMS: atom_id res chain seq x y z
N MET A 1 30.28 43.97 -29.24
CA MET A 1 28.95 43.42 -28.89
C MET A 1 29.08 41.91 -28.71
N GLN A 2 28.92 41.37 -27.48
CA GLN A 2 28.91 39.92 -27.23
C GLN A 2 27.47 39.47 -26.94
N ARG A 3 26.95 38.52 -27.73
CA ARG A 3 25.71 37.80 -27.42
C ARG A 3 26.09 36.49 -26.74
N LYS A 4 25.93 36.40 -25.42
CA LYS A 4 25.95 35.11 -24.70
C LYS A 4 24.55 34.50 -24.82
N MET A 5 24.44 33.39 -25.53
CA MET A 5 23.25 32.54 -25.47
C MET A 5 23.38 31.63 -24.24
N LEU A 6 22.56 31.87 -23.22
CA LEU A 6 22.35 30.93 -22.13
C LEU A 6 21.42 29.83 -22.63
N VAL A 7 21.98 28.68 -23.00
CA VAL A 7 21.20 27.46 -23.20
C VAL A 7 20.91 26.88 -21.82
N GLN A 8 19.69 27.09 -21.31
CA GLN A 8 19.19 26.31 -20.19
C GLN A 8 18.59 25.01 -20.76
N GLY A 9 19.39 23.94 -20.75
CA GLY A 9 18.88 22.59 -20.98
C GLY A 9 18.16 22.11 -19.72
N THR A 10 16.83 22.23 -19.68
CA THR A 10 16.03 21.58 -18.63
C THR A 10 15.96 20.09 -18.94
N ALA A 11 16.94 19.32 -18.48
CA ALA A 11 16.82 17.87 -18.44
C ALA A 11 15.83 17.51 -17.31
N LYS A 12 14.54 17.41 -17.65
CA LYS A 12 13.57 16.69 -16.80
C LYS A 12 13.95 15.22 -16.86
N LYS A 13 14.80 14.78 -15.93
CA LYS A 13 14.96 13.36 -15.67
C LYS A 13 13.71 12.95 -14.89
N GLU A 14 12.75 12.35 -15.57
CA GLU A 14 11.69 11.58 -14.90
C GLU A 14 12.38 10.41 -14.20
N VAL A 15 12.81 10.65 -12.96
CA VAL A 15 13.38 9.60 -12.13
C VAL A 15 12.20 8.73 -11.71
N GLN A 16 12.10 7.53 -12.28
CA GLN A 16 11.16 6.54 -11.78
C GLN A 16 11.51 6.28 -10.31
N PRO A 17 10.54 6.31 -9.39
CA PRO A 17 10.81 5.94 -8.01
C PRO A 17 11.26 4.48 -7.96
N ASP A 18 12.28 4.17 -7.16
CA ASP A 18 12.77 2.79 -7.09
C ASP A 18 11.90 1.92 -6.17
N ILE A 19 11.13 2.53 -5.27
CA ILE A 19 10.32 1.84 -4.27
C ILE A 19 9.00 2.58 -4.06
N ALA A 20 7.89 1.85 -4.14
CA ALA A 20 6.56 2.28 -3.74
C ALA A 20 6.10 1.51 -2.50
N TYR A 21 5.40 2.19 -1.59
CA TYR A 21 4.79 1.56 -0.43
C TYR A 21 3.27 1.54 -0.61
N LEU A 22 2.71 0.34 -0.72
CA LEU A 22 1.28 0.12 -0.79
C LEU A 22 0.76 -0.32 0.57
N GLN A 23 -0.40 0.20 0.95
CA GLN A 23 -1.10 -0.22 2.15
C GLN A 23 -2.40 -0.88 1.73
N LEU A 24 -2.52 -2.18 2.00
CA LEU A 24 -3.71 -2.99 1.69
C LEU A 24 -4.38 -3.40 2.99
N GLY A 25 -5.70 -3.19 3.10
CA GLY A 25 -6.46 -3.53 4.30
C GLY A 25 -7.63 -4.45 3.99
N VAL A 26 -7.65 -5.64 4.59
CA VAL A 26 -8.80 -6.56 4.57
C VAL A 26 -9.74 -6.19 5.71
N VAL A 27 -10.98 -5.88 5.38
CA VAL A 27 -12.03 -5.61 6.36
C VAL A 27 -13.09 -6.68 6.24
N THR A 28 -13.49 -7.28 7.37
CA THR A 28 -14.61 -8.21 7.43
C THR A 28 -15.57 -7.77 8.51
N THR A 29 -16.86 -7.96 8.30
CA THR A 29 -17.90 -7.65 9.30
C THR A 29 -18.79 -8.86 9.51
N ASN A 30 -18.95 -9.29 10.75
CA ASN A 30 -19.83 -10.40 11.10
C ASN A 30 -20.45 -10.16 12.50
N PRO A 31 -21.71 -10.55 12.75
CA PRO A 31 -22.30 -10.54 14.10
C PRO A 31 -21.49 -11.33 15.13
N ASP A 32 -20.77 -12.36 14.68
CA ASP A 32 -19.90 -13.21 15.50
C ASP A 32 -18.43 -12.83 15.29
N VAL A 33 -17.77 -12.38 16.36
CA VAL A 33 -16.36 -11.97 16.33
C VAL A 33 -15.44 -13.10 15.86
N GLN A 34 -15.71 -14.36 16.23
CA GLN A 34 -14.85 -15.48 15.85
C GLN A 34 -14.97 -15.76 14.35
N ARG A 35 -16.19 -15.69 13.81
CA ARG A 35 -16.40 -15.81 12.36
C ARG A 35 -15.78 -14.66 11.60
N ALA A 36 -15.92 -13.42 12.07
CA ALA A 36 -15.31 -12.25 11.45
C ALA A 36 -13.78 -12.40 11.36
N GLN A 37 -13.14 -12.91 12.42
CA GLN A 37 -11.70 -13.14 12.48
C GLN A 37 -11.25 -14.25 11.53
N GLU A 38 -11.98 -15.37 11.49
CA GLU A 38 -11.63 -16.49 10.62
C GLU A 38 -11.79 -16.12 9.15
N GLU A 39 -12.89 -15.46 8.78
CA GLU A 39 -13.09 -14.91 7.43
C GLU A 39 -11.96 -13.94 7.06
N ASN A 40 -11.58 -13.06 7.98
CA ASN A 40 -10.48 -12.11 7.76
C ASN A 40 -9.17 -12.85 7.49
N ARG A 41 -8.86 -13.86 8.30
CA ARG A 41 -7.65 -14.69 8.17
C ARG A 41 -7.61 -15.39 6.82
N LEU A 42 -8.71 -15.97 6.38
CA LEU A 42 -8.80 -16.66 5.08
C LEU A 42 -8.59 -15.69 3.91
N ILE A 43 -9.22 -14.51 3.95
CA ILE A 43 -9.07 -13.50 2.90
C ILE A 43 -7.64 -12.93 2.91
N ALA A 44 -7.08 -12.62 4.07
CA ALA A 44 -5.72 -12.14 4.21
C ALA A 44 -4.69 -13.14 3.67
N ASN A 45 -4.85 -14.43 3.97
CA ASN A 45 -3.97 -15.48 3.44
C ASN A 45 -4.05 -15.58 1.91
N ARG A 46 -5.26 -15.52 1.34
CA ARG A 46 -5.45 -15.49 -0.12
C ARG A 46 -4.80 -14.26 -0.76
N MET A 47 -4.90 -13.10 -0.10
CA MET A 47 -4.26 -11.87 -0.53
C MET A 47 -2.73 -12.01 -0.53
N ILE A 48 -2.14 -12.50 0.55
CA ILE A 48 -0.69 -12.72 0.64
C ILE A 48 -0.22 -13.66 -0.48
N GLN A 49 -0.93 -14.77 -0.70
CA GLN A 49 -0.59 -15.71 -1.78
C GLN A 49 -0.69 -15.08 -3.17
N ALA A 50 -1.74 -14.28 -3.42
CA ALA A 50 -1.89 -13.58 -4.69
C ALA A 50 -0.77 -12.55 -4.92
N LEU A 51 -0.38 -11.80 -3.89
CA LEU A 51 0.74 -10.86 -3.95
C LEU A 51 2.07 -11.58 -4.21
N MET A 52 2.30 -12.72 -3.54
CA MET A 52 3.48 -13.55 -3.81
C MET A 52 3.52 -14.07 -5.25
N ALA A 53 2.37 -14.45 -5.80
CA ALA A 53 2.26 -14.88 -7.20
C ALA A 53 2.58 -13.76 -8.21
N THR A 54 2.40 -12.50 -7.84
CA THR A 54 2.83 -11.34 -8.66
C THR A 54 4.34 -11.05 -8.57
N GLY A 55 5.07 -11.79 -7.74
CA GLY A 55 6.51 -11.66 -7.56
C GLY A 55 6.93 -10.75 -6.41
N ILE A 56 6.02 -10.37 -5.51
CA ILE A 56 6.36 -9.68 -4.27
C ILE A 56 6.92 -10.72 -3.28
N PRO A 57 8.16 -10.57 -2.78
CA PRO A 57 8.68 -11.44 -1.74
C PRO A 57 7.83 -11.35 -0.47
N GLN A 58 7.66 -12.46 0.24
CA GLN A 58 6.96 -12.44 1.54
C GLN A 58 7.62 -11.48 2.54
N ALA A 59 8.95 -11.31 2.46
CA ALA A 59 9.70 -10.35 3.28
C ALA A 59 9.31 -8.88 3.03
N ASP A 60 8.72 -8.57 1.88
CA ASP A 60 8.25 -7.24 1.53
C ASP A 60 6.76 -7.03 1.89
N ILE A 61 6.11 -8.03 2.53
CA ILE A 61 4.73 -7.96 3.03
C ILE A 61 4.74 -7.99 4.56
N GLU A 62 4.46 -6.86 5.17
CA GLU A 62 4.47 -6.68 6.63
C GLU A 62 3.05 -6.43 7.15
N THR A 63 2.71 -7.01 8.30
CA THR A 63 1.48 -6.65 8.99
C THR A 63 1.66 -5.28 9.67
N SER A 64 0.91 -4.28 9.21
CA SER A 64 0.97 -2.93 9.76
C SER A 64 0.06 -2.75 10.97
N SER A 65 -1.13 -3.37 10.97
CA SER A 65 -2.05 -3.32 12.12
C SER A 65 -3.14 -4.38 12.01
N TYR A 66 -3.55 -4.92 13.14
CA TYR A 66 -4.71 -5.79 13.27
C TYR A 66 -5.60 -5.27 14.39
N THR A 67 -6.84 -4.91 14.07
CA THR A 67 -7.77 -4.27 15.01
C THR A 67 -9.18 -4.81 14.84
N SER A 68 -9.91 -4.91 15.95
CA SER A 68 -11.31 -5.32 15.99
C SER A 68 -12.17 -4.21 16.59
N PHE A 69 -13.24 -3.83 15.90
CA PHE A 69 -14.16 -2.79 16.33
C PHE A 69 -15.58 -3.34 16.45
N PRO A 70 -16.29 -3.12 17.58
CA PRO A 70 -17.72 -3.36 17.63
C PRO A 70 -18.46 -2.36 16.73
N ARG A 71 -19.39 -2.85 15.92
CA ARG A 71 -20.29 -2.08 15.06
C ARG A 71 -21.62 -1.90 15.76
N TYR A 72 -22.00 -0.64 15.95
CA TYR A 72 -23.30 -0.27 16.47
C TYR A 72 -24.09 0.43 15.36
N GLU A 73 -25.35 0.08 15.23
CA GLU A 73 -26.31 0.84 14.42
C GLU A 73 -27.32 1.50 15.35
N THR A 74 -27.75 2.70 14.98
CA THR A 74 -28.79 3.41 15.70
C THR A 74 -30.14 2.99 15.12
N ASP A 75 -31.00 2.43 15.96
CA ASP A 75 -32.35 2.08 15.55
C ASP A 75 -33.23 3.34 15.35
N PRO A 76 -34.43 3.22 14.75
CA PRO A 76 -35.34 4.35 14.56
C PRO A 76 -35.81 5.02 15.87
N SER A 77 -35.64 4.37 17.02
CA SER A 77 -35.93 4.91 18.35
C SER A 77 -34.74 5.62 19.01
N GLY A 78 -33.59 5.70 18.33
CA GLY A 78 -32.38 6.38 18.80
C GLY A 78 -31.47 5.52 19.69
N LYS A 79 -31.74 4.22 19.85
CA LYS A 79 -30.92 3.31 20.65
C LYS A 79 -29.80 2.70 19.81
N SER A 80 -28.57 2.71 20.35
CA SER A 80 -27.44 2.02 19.74
C SER A 80 -27.53 0.51 20.01
N ILE A 81 -27.64 -0.28 18.93
CA ILE A 81 -27.70 -1.73 18.96
C ILE A 81 -26.39 -2.26 18.36
N LEU A 82 -25.71 -3.17 19.07
CA LEU A 82 -24.56 -3.88 18.53
C LEU A 82 -25.04 -4.77 17.37
N THR A 83 -24.62 -4.46 16.15
CA THR A 83 -24.99 -5.22 14.94
C THR A 83 -23.89 -6.18 14.49
N GLY A 84 -22.67 -6.01 15.00
CA GLY A 84 -21.63 -7.02 14.88
C GLY A 84 -20.23 -6.52 15.21
N TYR A 85 -19.25 -7.20 14.64
CA TYR A 85 -17.83 -6.92 14.81
C TYR A 85 -17.19 -6.73 13.45
N GLU A 86 -16.41 -5.67 13.34
CA GLU A 86 -15.60 -5.36 12.17
C GLU A 86 -14.13 -5.66 12.51
N ILE A 87 -13.52 -6.57 11.75
CA ILE A 87 -12.10 -6.88 11.86
C ILE A 87 -11.37 -6.19 10.73
N ARG A 88 -10.36 -5.40 11.06
CA ARG A 88 -9.48 -4.72 10.11
C ARG A 88 -8.08 -5.29 10.23
N HIS A 89 -7.55 -5.74 9.10
CA HIS A 89 -6.19 -6.25 9.01
C HIS A 89 -5.47 -5.54 7.87
N ILE A 90 -4.47 -4.74 8.23
CA ILE A 90 -3.77 -3.84 7.33
C ILE A 90 -2.34 -4.31 7.17
N PHE A 91 -1.93 -4.40 5.92
CA PHE A 91 -0.61 -4.81 5.48
C PHE A 91 0.09 -3.65 4.79
N ARG A 92 1.40 -3.54 5.02
CA ARG A 92 2.31 -2.69 4.28
C ARG A 92 3.07 -3.56 3.30
N ILE A 93 3.06 -3.16 2.05
CA ILE A 93 3.68 -3.89 0.95
C ILE A 93 4.71 -2.99 0.30
N THR A 94 5.93 -3.48 0.23
CA THR A 94 7.05 -2.79 -0.41
C THR A 94 7.17 -3.27 -1.85
N VAL A 95 6.90 -2.39 -2.80
CA VAL A 95 7.01 -2.67 -4.23
C VAL A 95 8.29 -2.04 -4.75
N ARG A 96 9.32 -2.87 -4.97
CA ARG A 96 10.62 -2.45 -5.51
C ARG A 96 10.65 -2.34 -7.04
N ASP A 97 9.65 -2.91 -7.69
CA ASP A 97 9.48 -2.86 -9.14
C ASP A 97 8.19 -2.13 -9.46
N ILE A 98 8.28 -0.80 -9.61
CA ILE A 98 7.11 0.05 -9.88
C ILE A 98 6.41 -0.31 -11.19
N THR A 99 7.11 -0.93 -12.15
CA THR A 99 6.46 -1.38 -13.39
C THR A 99 5.42 -2.47 -13.14
N LYS A 100 5.55 -3.22 -12.03
CA LYS A 100 4.59 -4.23 -11.58
C LYS A 100 3.51 -3.68 -10.65
N ALA A 101 3.64 -2.44 -10.17
CA ALA A 101 2.70 -1.85 -9.23
C ALA A 101 1.27 -1.84 -9.79
N GLY A 102 1.09 -1.59 -11.09
CA GLY A 102 -0.24 -1.65 -11.74
C GLY A 102 -0.90 -3.02 -11.65
N ALA A 103 -0.18 -4.09 -11.99
CA ALA A 103 -0.69 -5.47 -11.90
C ALA A 103 -0.98 -5.89 -10.45
N ILE A 104 -0.15 -5.45 -9.50
CA ILE A 104 -0.35 -5.70 -8.06
C ILE A 104 -1.62 -5.00 -7.58
N VAL A 105 -1.83 -3.76 -8.01
CA VAL A 105 -3.03 -2.99 -7.70
C VAL A 105 -4.28 -3.64 -8.31
N ASP A 106 -4.21 -4.14 -9.54
CA ASP A 106 -5.34 -4.84 -10.19
C ASP A 106 -5.70 -6.16 -9.49
N VAL A 107 -4.70 -6.94 -9.09
CA VAL A 107 -4.90 -8.18 -8.30
C VAL A 107 -5.50 -7.84 -6.94
N ALA A 108 -5.04 -6.76 -6.34
CA ALA A 108 -5.57 -6.26 -5.08
C ALA A 108 -7.06 -5.84 -5.25
N PHE A 109 -7.40 -5.00 -6.23
CA PHE A 109 -8.78 -4.52 -6.43
C PHE A 109 -9.83 -5.60 -6.69
N LYS A 110 -9.43 -6.78 -7.21
CA LYS A 110 -10.35 -7.90 -7.42
C LYS A 110 -10.84 -8.55 -6.12
N MET A 111 -10.24 -8.25 -4.97
CA MET A 111 -10.68 -8.77 -3.68
C MET A 111 -11.77 -7.89 -3.06
N VAL A 112 -12.91 -8.50 -2.75
CA VAL A 112 -14.08 -7.82 -2.15
C VAL A 112 -13.72 -7.27 -0.75
N GLN A 113 -14.19 -6.05 -0.44
CA GLN A 113 -13.98 -5.32 0.82
C GLN A 113 -12.51 -5.00 1.19
N MET A 114 -11.72 -4.56 0.20
CA MET A 114 -10.37 -4.06 0.46
C MET A 114 -10.26 -2.54 0.37
N PHE A 115 -9.52 -1.94 1.31
CA PHE A 115 -9.07 -0.56 1.21
C PHE A 115 -7.62 -0.52 0.73
N LEU A 116 -7.37 0.14 -0.40
CA LEU A 116 -6.03 0.43 -0.90
C LEU A 116 -5.68 1.88 -0.60
N LYS A 117 -4.54 2.10 0.06
CA LYS A 117 -3.92 3.42 0.21
C LYS A 117 -2.50 3.36 -0.34
N VAL A 118 -2.25 4.16 -1.37
CA VAL A 118 -0.89 4.35 -1.90
C VAL A 118 -0.19 5.36 -1.00
N SER A 119 1.03 5.04 -0.56
CA SER A 119 1.85 5.91 0.28
C SER A 119 3.20 6.22 -0.38
N HIS A 120 3.75 7.38 -0.04
CA HIS A 120 5.00 8.02 -0.50
C HIS A 120 5.90 7.22 -1.47
N LEU A 121 6.21 7.81 -2.63
CA LEU A 121 7.20 7.31 -3.57
C LEU A 121 8.61 7.76 -3.14
N LYS A 122 9.54 6.82 -2.96
CA LYS A 122 10.94 7.14 -2.64
C LYS A 122 11.76 7.20 -3.92
N PHE A 123 12.34 8.35 -4.21
CA PHE A 123 13.26 8.55 -5.33
C PHE A 123 14.71 8.27 -4.90
N PRO A 124 15.57 7.73 -5.78
CA PRO A 124 16.99 7.56 -5.49
C PRO A 124 17.66 8.91 -5.24
N THR A 125 18.53 8.98 -4.23
CA THR A 125 19.45 10.10 -4.06
C THR A 125 20.66 9.87 -4.95
N ILE A 126 20.86 10.71 -5.99
CA ILE A 126 22.07 10.64 -6.81
C ILE A 126 23.23 11.23 -5.99
N THR A 127 24.03 10.38 -5.36
CA THR A 127 25.29 10.81 -4.75
C THR A 127 26.29 11.10 -5.87
N ARG A 128 26.48 12.39 -6.17
CA ARG A 128 27.53 12.82 -7.10
C ARG A 128 28.87 12.81 -6.36
N SER A 129 29.63 11.72 -6.50
CA SER A 129 31.05 11.65 -6.11
C SER A 129 31.86 12.52 -7.08
N THR A 130 31.98 13.81 -6.79
CA THR A 130 32.97 14.66 -7.45
C THR A 130 34.30 14.50 -6.71
N GLY A 131 35.03 13.43 -7.02
CA GLY A 131 36.46 13.35 -6.72
C GLY A 131 37.21 14.19 -7.75
N MET A 132 37.45 15.47 -7.44
CA MET A 132 38.45 16.28 -8.12
C MET A 132 39.52 16.64 -7.10
N SER A 133 40.58 15.82 -7.08
CA SER A 133 41.85 16.18 -6.47
C SER A 133 42.45 17.32 -7.30
N PHE A 134 42.64 18.48 -6.67
CA PHE A 134 43.47 19.54 -7.22
C PHE A 134 44.92 19.25 -6.79
N ASN A 135 45.81 19.19 -7.77
CA ASN A 135 47.26 19.33 -7.61
C ASN A 135 47.68 20.56 -8.41
#